data_AF-A0A1E5A9B3-F1
#
_entry.id   AF-A0A1E5A9B3-F1
#
_cell.length_a   1.000
_cell.length_b   1.000
_cell.length_c   1.000
_cell.angle_alpha   90.00
_cell.angle_beta   90.00
_cell.angle_gamma   90.00
#
_symmetry.space_group_name_H-M   'P 1'
#
loop_
_entity.id
_entity.type
_entity.pdbx_description
1 polymer ?
#
loop_
_entity_poly.entity_id
_entity_poly.type
_entity_poly.pdbx_seq_one_letter_code
_entity_poly.pdbx_strand_id
1 'polypeptide(L)'
;MDLIALFLAGVPVFAVLALVPQARAGVFLGLAAAAAIWAAHQMLPPVTGSDAAGNAMAKGFRAFLYASAAGGGAAACLFHLTRIAWPAVGSRGARIFRFVFFLAVSIPLGAALLVFWEEVLR
;
A
#
# COMPACT_ATOMS: atom_id res chain seq x y z
N MET A 1 9.16 -18.53 -3.76
CA MET A 1 8.77 -17.37 -2.92
C MET A 1 7.33 -17.59 -2.53
N ASP A 2 7.04 -17.72 -1.24
CA ASP A 2 5.67 -17.97 -0.77
C ASP A 2 4.76 -16.82 -1.18
N LEU A 3 3.58 -17.12 -1.73
CA LEU A 3 2.57 -16.16 -2.20
C LEU A 3 2.29 -15.06 -1.16
N ILE A 4 2.38 -15.42 0.12
CA ILE A 4 2.22 -14.55 1.29
C ILE A 4 3.22 -13.38 1.27
N ALA A 5 4.45 -13.59 0.79
CA ALA A 5 5.49 -12.57 0.76
C ALA A 5 5.13 -11.39 -0.18
N LEU A 6 4.34 -11.63 -1.23
CA LEU A 6 3.88 -10.58 -2.14
C LEU A 6 2.90 -9.61 -1.45
N PHE A 7 2.15 -10.08 -0.46
CA PHE A 7 1.21 -9.27 0.33
C PHE A 7 1.87 -8.49 1.47
N LEU A 8 3.14 -8.76 1.76
CA LEU A 8 3.90 -8.09 2.81
C LEU A 8 4.62 -6.82 2.32
N ALA A 9 4.60 -6.52 1.02
CA ALA A 9 5.26 -5.32 0.47
C ALA A 9 4.67 -3.99 0.96
N GLY A 10 3.40 -3.98 1.38
CA GLY A 10 2.75 -2.83 2.01
C GLY A 10 3.30 -2.49 3.39
N VAL A 11 3.78 -3.48 4.15
CA VAL A 11 4.29 -3.31 5.52
C VAL A 11 5.48 -2.34 5.59
N PRO A 12 6.57 -2.51 4.80
CA PRO A 12 7.69 -1.57 4.84
C PRO A 12 7.30 -0.19 4.31
N VAL A 13 6.43 -0.09 3.30
CA VAL A 13 5.95 1.19 2.77
C VAL A 13 5.19 1.97 3.85
N PHE A 14 4.26 1.29 4.54
CA PHE A 14 3.56 1.87 5.68
C PHE A 14 4.53 2.29 6.78
N ALA A 15 5.44 1.41 7.18
CA ALA A 15 6.36 1.66 8.29
C ALA A 15 7.21 2.92 8.03
N VAL A 16 7.73 3.10 6.82
CA VAL A 16 8.52 4.29 6.45
C VAL A 16 7.66 5.55 6.46
N LEU A 17 6.48 5.51 5.82
CA LEU A 17 5.62 6.70 5.70
C LEU A 17 4.95 7.09 7.03
N ALA A 18 4.73 6.14 7.94
CA ALA A 18 4.19 6.39 9.27
C ALA A 18 5.14 7.23 10.15
N LEU A 19 6.46 7.19 9.88
CA LEU A 19 7.47 7.97 10.59
C LEU A 19 7.43 9.47 10.27
N VAL A 20 6.67 9.89 9.25
CA VAL A 20 6.53 11.31 8.90
C VAL A 20 5.94 12.07 10.10
N PRO A 21 6.65 13.06 10.66
CA PRO A 21 6.22 13.74 11.89
C PRO A 21 4.99 14.62 11.65
N GLN A 22 4.94 15.28 10.49
CA GLN A 22 3.86 16.18 10.10
C GLN A 22 2.71 15.40 9.45
N ALA A 23 1.57 15.33 10.13
CA ALA A 23 0.44 14.53 9.66
C ALA A 23 -0.07 14.95 8.27
N ARG A 24 -0.16 16.27 7.99
CA ARG A 24 -0.58 16.75 6.66
C ARG A 24 0.37 16.27 5.56
N ALA A 25 1.68 16.43 5.75
CA ALA A 25 2.68 15.92 4.81
C ALA A 25 2.57 14.40 4.66
N GLY A 26 2.34 13.67 5.75
CA GLY A 26 2.17 12.22 5.74
C GLY A 26 0.94 11.75 4.95
N VAL A 27 -0.16 12.50 4.97
CA VAL A 27 -1.33 12.25 4.11
C VAL A 27 -0.96 12.38 2.63
N PHE A 28 -0.35 13.51 2.26
CA PHE A 28 0.06 13.75 0.87
C PHE A 28 1.07 12.72 0.37
N LEU A 29 2.10 12.41 1.16
CA LEU A 29 3.11 11.43 0.82
C LEU A 29 2.52 10.01 0.73
N GLY A 30 1.59 9.65 1.60
CA GLY A 30 0.88 8.38 1.54
C GLY A 30 0.08 8.20 0.24
N LEU A 31 -0.71 9.21 -0.13
CA LEU A 31 -1.45 9.25 -1.38
C LEU A 31 -0.53 9.23 -2.61
N ALA A 32 0.50 10.09 -2.62
CA ALA A 32 1.45 10.18 -3.71
C ALA A 32 2.22 8.87 -3.90
N ALA A 33 2.66 8.23 -2.82
CA ALA A 33 3.34 6.94 -2.87
C ALA A 33 2.42 5.85 -3.44
N ALA A 34 1.18 5.75 -2.96
CA ALA A 34 0.22 4.77 -3.46
C ALA A 34 -0.02 4.93 -4.98
N ALA A 35 -0.26 6.17 -5.43
CA ALA A 35 -0.47 6.47 -6.84
C ALA A 35 0.80 6.22 -7.68
N ALA A 36 1.97 6.64 -7.21
CA ALA A 36 3.24 6.48 -7.92
C ALA A 36 3.65 5.01 -8.05
N ILE A 37 3.50 4.21 -6.98
CA ILE A 37 3.78 2.77 -6.99
C ILE A 37 2.87 2.08 -8.02
N TRP A 38 1.57 2.40 -8.01
CA TRP A 38 0.64 1.80 -8.96
C TRP A 38 0.90 2.24 -10.40
N ALA A 39 1.21 3.52 -10.64
CA ALA A 39 1.56 4.01 -11.96
C ALA A 39 2.84 3.33 -12.48
N ALA A 40 3.86 3.17 -11.62
CA ALA A 40 5.10 2.49 -11.98
C ALA A 40 4.84 1.04 -12.42
N HIS A 41 3.91 0.33 -11.77
CA HIS A 41 3.51 -1.02 -12.17
C HIS A 41 3.03 -1.09 -13.62
N GLN A 42 2.20 -0.13 -14.05
CA GLN A 42 1.63 -0.12 -15.41
C GLN A 42 2.67 0.15 -16.50
N MET A 43 3.79 0.77 -16.16
CA MET A 43 4.87 1.12 -17.09
C MET A 43 5.97 0.05 -17.17
N LEU A 44 5.85 -1.07 -16.44
CA LEU A 44 6.87 -2.10 -16.45
C LEU A 44 6.93 -2.86 -17.78
N PRO A 45 8.13 -3.10 -18.33
CA PRO A 45 8.28 -3.87 -19.56
C PRO A 45 7.89 -5.36 -19.35
N PRO A 46 7.56 -6.06 -20.44
CA PRO A 46 7.32 -7.50 -20.42
C PRO A 46 8.52 -8.28 -19.87
N VAL A 47 8.24 -9.43 -19.26
CA VAL A 47 9.21 -10.26 -18.52
C VAL A 47 9.77 -11.37 -19.38
N THR A 48 8.91 -12.01 -20.18
CA THR A 48 9.23 -13.24 -20.92
C THR A 48 9.35 -12.99 -22.43
N GLY A 49 9.76 -11.79 -22.83
CA GLY A 49 9.89 -11.43 -24.24
C GLY A 49 8.55 -11.52 -24.98
N SER A 50 8.46 -12.36 -26.02
CA SER A 50 7.27 -12.54 -26.86
C SER A 50 6.24 -13.55 -26.33
N ASP A 51 6.51 -14.25 -25.24
CA ASP A 51 5.54 -15.20 -24.66
C ASP A 51 4.38 -14.46 -23.98
N ALA A 52 3.22 -14.43 -24.64
CA ALA A 52 2.03 -13.77 -24.14
C ALA A 52 1.49 -14.37 -22.83
N ALA A 53 1.54 -15.71 -22.67
CA ALA A 53 1.01 -16.38 -21.50
C ALA A 53 1.90 -16.14 -20.27
N GLY A 54 3.23 -16.27 -20.45
CA GLY A 54 4.21 -15.95 -19.40
C GLY A 54 4.14 -14.49 -18.97
N ASN A 55 3.97 -13.55 -19.91
CA ASN A 55 3.83 -12.13 -19.60
C ASN A 55 2.53 -11.82 -18.85
N ALA A 56 1.42 -12.49 -19.19
CA ALA A 56 0.16 -12.34 -18.47
C ALA A 56 0.26 -12.85 -17.02
N MET A 57 0.89 -14.01 -16.82
CA MET A 57 1.11 -14.58 -15.49
C MET A 57 2.03 -13.68 -14.64
N ALA A 58 3.15 -13.22 -15.22
CA ALA A 58 4.08 -12.31 -14.54
C ALA A 58 3.44 -10.97 -14.19
N LYS A 59 2.57 -10.44 -15.06
CA LYS A 59 1.77 -9.23 -14.79
C LYS A 59 0.85 -9.44 -13.59
N GLY A 60 0.21 -10.59 -13.47
CA GLY A 60 -0.62 -10.94 -12.30
C GLY A 60 0.17 -10.93 -10.98
N PHE A 61 1.31 -11.62 -10.92
CA PHE A 61 2.15 -11.60 -9.72
C PHE A 61 2.68 -10.20 -9.37
N ARG A 62 3.07 -9.42 -10.38
CA ARG A 62 3.46 -8.02 -10.18
C ARG A 62 2.28 -7.20 -9.66
N ALA A 63 1.07 -7.39 -10.17
CA ALA A 63 -0.11 -6.65 -9.71
C ALA A 63 -0.33 -6.85 -8.20
N PHE A 64 -0.22 -8.09 -7.69
CA PHE A 64 -0.30 -8.36 -6.25
C PHE A 64 0.76 -7.62 -5.43
N LEU A 65 2.02 -7.67 -5.87
CA LEU A 65 3.13 -7.01 -5.18
C LEU A 65 2.94 -5.48 -5.11
N TYR A 66 2.62 -4.86 -6.25
CA TYR A 66 2.49 -3.42 -6.35
C TYR A 66 1.18 -2.91 -5.72
N ALA A 67 0.09 -3.70 -5.76
CA ALA A 67 -1.12 -3.38 -5.01
C ALA A 67 -0.89 -3.45 -3.51
N SER A 68 -0.15 -4.47 -3.02
CA SER A 68 0.28 -4.54 -1.62
C SER A 68 1.08 -3.31 -1.21
N ALA A 69 2.12 -2.96 -1.98
CA ALA A 69 2.94 -1.77 -1.72
C ALA A 69 2.10 -0.47 -1.74
N ALA A 70 1.19 -0.30 -2.70
CA ALA A 70 0.28 0.84 -2.77
C ALA A 70 -0.69 0.87 -1.57
N GLY A 71 -1.17 -0.29 -1.13
CA GLY A 71 -1.97 -0.46 0.09
C GLY A 71 -1.23 0.02 1.34
N GLY A 72 0.08 -0.20 1.43
CA GLY A 72 0.92 0.40 2.48
C GLY A 72 0.89 1.93 2.48
N GLY A 73 0.96 2.55 1.30
CA GLY A 73 0.84 4.00 1.14
C GLY A 73 -0.53 4.52 1.53
N ALA A 74 -1.60 3.83 1.12
CA ALA A 74 -2.98 4.15 1.51
C ALA A 74 -3.20 4.02 3.02
N ALA A 75 -2.66 2.96 3.65
CA ALA A 75 -2.73 2.78 5.10
C ALA A 75 -1.99 3.89 5.85
N ALA A 76 -0.84 4.36 5.32
CA ALA A 76 -0.11 5.49 5.91
C ALA A 76 -0.91 6.80 5.79
N CYS A 77 -1.57 7.03 4.65
CA CYS A 77 -2.48 8.16 4.47
C CYS A 77 -3.59 8.15 5.53
N LEU A 78 -4.27 7.02 5.70
CA LEU A 78 -5.32 6.85 6.73
C LEU A 78 -4.77 7.03 8.14
N PHE A 79 -3.59 6.47 8.45
CA PHE A 79 -2.91 6.67 9.73
C PHE A 79 -2.67 8.15 10.02
N HIS A 80 -2.25 8.95 9.05
CA HIS A 80 -2.05 10.39 9.25
C HIS A 80 -3.36 11.17 9.28
N LEU A 81 -4.38 10.77 8.52
CA LEU A 81 -5.73 11.36 8.64
C LEU A 81 -6.29 11.18 10.05
N THR A 82 -6.14 10.00 10.65
CA THR A 82 -6.58 9.79 12.03
C THR A 82 -5.79 10.61 13.05
N ARG A 83 -4.54 10.99 12.76
CA ARG A 83 -3.77 11.96 13.58
C ARG A 83 -4.34 13.37 13.52
N ILE A 84 -4.90 13.76 12.38
CA ILE A 84 -5.52 15.07 12.19
C ILE A 84 -6.91 15.10 12.80
N ALA A 85 -7.71 14.04 12.58
CA ALA A 85 -9.09 13.94 13.04
C ALA A 85 -9.20 13.73 14.56
N TRP A 86 -8.28 12.98 15.16
CA TRP A 86 -8.29 12.66 16.59
C TRP A 86 -6.94 12.97 17.28
N PRO A 87 -6.57 14.26 17.42
CA PRO A 87 -5.31 14.66 18.05
C PRO A 87 -5.28 14.35 19.56
N ALA A 88 -6.44 14.30 20.21
CA ALA A 88 -6.60 14.08 21.65
C ALA A 88 -6.35 12.63 22.12
N VAL A 89 -6.15 11.69 21.18
CA VAL A 89 -5.78 10.30 21.50
C VAL A 89 -4.29 10.28 21.86
N GLY A 90 -3.98 10.85 23.03
CA GLY A 90 -2.64 11.24 23.47
C GLY A 90 -1.89 10.20 24.31
N SER A 91 -2.57 9.17 24.83
CA SER A 91 -1.90 8.14 25.61
C SER A 91 -0.91 7.36 24.74
N ARG A 92 0.21 6.94 25.34
CA ARG A 92 1.23 6.15 24.63
C ARG A 92 0.64 4.86 24.07
N GLY A 93 -0.23 4.21 24.85
CA GLY A 93 -0.92 2.98 24.44
C GLY A 93 -1.79 3.17 23.20
N ALA A 94 -2.57 4.26 23.13
CA ALA A 94 -3.43 4.49 21.98
C ALA A 94 -2.66 4.83 20.70
N ARG A 95 -1.50 5.50 20.82
CA ARG A 95 -0.58 5.74 19.70
C ARG A 95 0.01 4.43 19.15
N ILE A 96 0.43 3.53 20.04
CA ILE A 96 0.95 2.21 19.66
C ILE A 96 -0.15 1.37 19.02
N PHE A 97 -1.32 1.29 19.64
CA PHE A 97 -2.46 0.55 19.11
C PHE A 97 -2.80 1.03 17.69
N ARG A 98 -2.88 2.35 17.48
CA ARG A 98 -3.15 2.92 16.16
C ARG A 98 -2.09 2.52 15.14
N PHE A 99 -0.81 2.56 15.51
CA PHE A 99 0.26 2.12 14.61
C PHE A 99 0.13 0.63 14.26
N VAL A 100 -0.04 -0.24 15.25
CA VAL A 100 -0.17 -1.69 15.05
C VAL A 100 -1.43 -2.02 14.23
N PHE A 101 -2.53 -1.33 14.47
CA PHE A 101 -3.76 -1.46 13.70
C PHE A 101 -3.51 -1.13 12.22
N PHE A 102 -2.92 0.03 11.91
CA PHE A 102 -2.67 0.39 10.51
C PHE A 102 -1.55 -0.43 9.85
N LEU A 103 -0.59 -0.93 10.62
CA LEU A 103 0.39 -1.92 10.17
C LEU A 103 -0.32 -3.22 9.73
N ALA A 104 -1.26 -3.72 10.55
CA ALA A 104 -2.04 -4.90 10.21
C ALA A 104 -2.96 -4.65 9.01
N VAL A 105 -3.60 -3.48 8.91
CA VAL A 105 -4.45 -3.07 7.78
C VAL A 105 -3.65 -2.92 6.48
N SER A 106 -2.35 -2.60 6.52
CA SER A 106 -1.52 -2.47 5.31
C SER A 106 -1.44 -3.75 4.47
N ILE A 107 -1.70 -4.92 5.08
CA ILE A 107 -1.71 -6.22 4.43
C ILE A 107 -3.00 -6.43 3.60
N PRO A 108 -4.21 -6.42 4.19
CA PRO A 108 -5.46 -6.61 3.44
C PRO A 108 -5.82 -5.41 2.56
N LEU A 109 -5.35 -4.20 2.85
CA LEU A 109 -5.70 -3.01 2.06
C LEU A 109 -5.15 -3.08 0.62
N GLY A 110 -4.01 -3.74 0.42
CA GLY A 110 -3.51 -4.02 -0.91
C GLY A 110 -4.39 -4.98 -1.72
N ALA A 111 -4.93 -6.01 -1.07
CA ALA A 111 -5.89 -6.92 -1.70
C ALA A 111 -7.20 -6.20 -2.07
N ALA A 112 -7.71 -5.35 -1.17
CA ALA A 112 -8.89 -4.53 -1.43
C ALA A 112 -8.70 -3.55 -2.60
N LEU A 113 -7.53 -2.92 -2.71
CA LEU A 113 -7.17 -2.06 -3.84
C LEU A 113 -7.16 -2.80 -5.18
N LEU A 114 -6.68 -4.05 -5.17
CA LEU A 114 -6.64 -4.89 -6.36
C LEU A 114 -8.06 -5.24 -6.82
N VAL A 115 -8.95 -5.63 -5.90
CA VAL A 115 -10.37 -5.91 -6.19
C VAL A 115 -11.08 -4.66 -6.72
N PHE A 116 -10.94 -3.53 -6.01
CA PHE A 116 -11.53 -2.26 -6.43
C PHE A 116 -11.10 -1.85 -7.84
N TRP A 117 -9.82 -2.02 -8.16
CA TRP A 117 -9.31 -1.72 -9.50
C TRP A 117 -9.93 -2.61 -10.58
N GLU A 118 -10.06 -3.91 -10.32
CA GLU A 118 -10.66 -4.85 -11.28
C GLU A 118 -12.16 -4.63 -11.48
N GLU A 119 -12.88 -4.20 -10.45
CA GLU A 119 -14.35 -4.01 -10.50
C GLU A 119 -14.78 -2.61 -10.96
N VAL A 120 -13.98 -1.57 -10.72
CA VAL A 120 -14.41 -0.17 -10.90
C VAL A 120 -13.69 0.56 -12.04
N LEU A 121 -12.45 0.16 -12.37
CA LEU A 121 -11.58 0.91 -13.29
C LEU A 121 -11.22 0.15 -14.58
N ARG A 122 -11.74 -1.07 -14.77
CA ARG A 122 -11.75 -1.81 -16.04
C ARG A 122 -13.12 -1.71 -16.70
#